data_AF-A0A9D5ZJA6-F1
#
_entry.id   AF-A0A9D5ZJA6-F1
#
_cell.length_a   1.000
_cell.length_b   1.000
_cell.length_c   1.000
_cell.angle_alpha   90.00
_cell.angle_beta   90.00
_cell.angle_gamma   90.00
#
_symmetry.space_group_name_H-M   'P 1'
#
loop_
_entity.id
_entity.type
_entity.pdbx_description
1 polymer ?
#
loop_
_entity_poly.entity_id
_entity_poly.type
_entity_poly.pdbx_seq_one_letter_code
_entity_poly.pdbx_strand_id
1 'polypeptide(L)'
;MNAIAKRDDPATITSVSIHCKGHLNIQATHTKTLELTTDLDVTQRGSCIVGVAAQYDADALASLRGPVCITLRCGEQIDTLFAVVSPTFKPGDPLIIRRHPLPQGNTFAHAATKSARDLDRAFIDSLRLPGANVVMDVEPVRLPEATTIQGILYVVSLPIGNSLDLSPRAQATLAGVDRILAEDTRTADALLKSLGIRKPLISCHDQNEEERAAQMETWLQRGERLALISEAGTPGCADPGYPVVRRAVQLGALVSPVPGPSAILAALAISGLPSDRFLFLGFLPRTRGKRLLLLQEIALASTTTVVFETPHRLLETLDDLLATLPERDMVITCNLTRPNEIVVRGQADTLRQHFRDQDAVRGEFTLVIGKAPPRQENATGEEQDRLLTELLRSGCPLKTLSQALAVTQGIPRRQAFERLLALKGATRSSSDAEFDDQDLS
;
A
#
# COMPACT_ATOMS: atom_id res chain seq x y z
N MET A 1 27.46 37.79 39.20
CA MET A 1 27.59 37.47 37.76
C MET A 1 27.35 35.98 37.57
N ASN A 2 26.15 35.60 37.15
CA ASN A 2 25.96 34.74 35.99
C ASN A 2 24.47 34.61 35.72
N ALA A 3 24.12 35.08 34.52
CA ALA A 3 22.78 35.26 34.03
C ALA A 3 22.06 33.91 33.95
N ILE A 4 20.90 33.84 34.60
CA ILE A 4 19.84 32.92 34.26
C ILE A 4 19.47 33.25 32.82
N ALA A 5 19.82 32.36 31.89
CA ALA A 5 19.41 32.46 30.50
C ALA A 5 17.89 32.62 30.47
N LYS A 6 17.43 33.79 29.99
CA LYS A 6 16.05 34.02 29.62
C LYS A 6 15.62 32.87 28.72
N ARG A 7 14.59 32.14 29.14
CA ARG A 7 13.82 31.28 28.24
C ARG A 7 13.39 32.14 27.06
N ASP A 8 13.71 31.70 25.86
CA ASP A 8 13.17 32.27 24.64
C ASP A 8 11.64 32.27 24.74
N ASP A 9 11.08 33.46 24.62
CA ASP A 9 9.64 33.71 24.46
C ASP A 9 9.15 32.89 23.25
N PRO A 10 8.02 32.15 23.33
CA PRO A 10 7.50 31.42 22.19
C PRO A 10 7.24 32.40 21.04
N ALA A 11 7.77 32.07 19.86
CA ALA A 11 7.59 32.82 18.62
C ALA A 11 6.20 33.44 18.51
N THR A 12 6.15 34.75 18.27
CA THR A 12 4.97 35.56 18.02
C THR A 12 4.01 34.81 17.08
N ILE A 13 2.88 34.37 17.63
CA ILE A 13 1.78 33.77 16.87
C ILE A 13 1.28 34.85 15.91
N THR A 14 1.66 34.75 14.65
CA THR A 14 1.24 35.74 13.64
C THR A 14 -0.05 35.21 13.04
N SER A 15 -1.18 35.78 13.47
CA SER A 15 -2.47 35.53 12.84
C SER A 15 -2.42 35.99 11.37
N VAL A 16 -3.09 35.25 10.49
CA VAL A 16 -3.17 35.60 9.06
C VAL A 16 -4.62 35.89 8.73
N SER A 17 -4.87 37.07 8.16
CA SER A 17 -6.22 37.50 7.77
C SER A 17 -6.41 37.36 6.25
N ILE A 18 -7.58 36.88 5.87
CA ILE A 18 -8.05 36.80 4.48
C ILE A 18 -9.27 37.70 4.35
N HIS A 19 -9.21 38.66 3.44
CA HIS A 19 -10.27 39.62 3.19
C HIS A 19 -11.06 39.20 1.95
N CYS A 20 -12.38 39.10 2.07
CA CYS A 20 -13.28 38.71 0.99
C CYS A 20 -14.49 39.64 0.94
N LYS A 21 -15.28 39.50 -0.11
CA LYS A 21 -16.62 40.10 -0.24
C LYS A 21 -17.70 39.04 -0.05
N GLY A 22 -18.84 39.47 0.48
CA GLY A 22 -20.07 38.71 0.41
C GLY A 22 -20.66 38.74 -1.01
N HIS A 23 -21.64 37.88 -1.27
CA HIS A 23 -22.33 37.80 -2.55
C HIS A 23 -23.76 37.26 -2.39
N LEU A 24 -24.71 37.77 -3.18
CA LEU A 24 -26.14 37.45 -3.05
C LEU A 24 -26.44 35.95 -3.28
N ASN A 25 -25.60 35.29 -4.07
CA ASN A 25 -25.73 33.88 -4.45
C ASN A 25 -25.09 32.91 -3.45
N ILE A 26 -24.45 33.39 -2.38
CA ILE A 26 -23.90 32.53 -1.33
C ILE A 26 -25.05 31.81 -0.62
N GLN A 27 -25.00 30.48 -0.60
CA GLN A 27 -25.98 29.62 0.07
C GLN A 27 -25.40 28.85 1.25
N ALA A 28 -24.10 28.50 1.18
CA ALA A 28 -23.37 27.75 2.21
C ALA A 28 -24.14 26.50 2.70
N THR A 29 -24.42 25.57 1.77
CA THR A 29 -25.20 24.36 2.01
C THR A 29 -24.38 23.08 1.91
N HIS A 30 -23.12 23.15 1.47
CA HIS A 30 -22.26 21.99 1.32
C HIS A 30 -21.89 21.37 2.68
N THR A 31 -22.05 20.05 2.79
CA THR A 31 -21.93 19.31 4.07
C THR A 31 -20.50 18.89 4.42
N LYS A 32 -19.55 19.06 3.49
CA LYS A 32 -18.18 18.53 3.65
C LYS A 32 -17.10 19.58 3.60
N THR A 33 -17.38 20.76 3.05
CA THR A 33 -16.37 21.79 2.80
C THR A 33 -16.96 23.18 2.98
N LEU A 34 -16.08 24.15 3.22
CA LEU A 34 -16.31 25.57 2.98
C LEU A 34 -15.12 26.15 2.18
N GLU A 35 -15.34 27.25 1.48
CA GLU A 35 -14.37 27.82 0.55
C GLU A 35 -14.48 29.34 0.48
N LEU A 36 -13.33 30.01 0.40
CA LEU A 36 -13.23 31.42 0.04
C LEU A 36 -12.55 31.50 -1.34
N THR A 37 -13.29 31.89 -2.37
CA THR A 37 -12.76 31.89 -3.74
C THR A 37 -12.08 33.23 -4.07
N THR A 38 -11.05 33.18 -4.90
CA THR A 38 -10.44 34.37 -5.52
C THR A 38 -11.27 34.90 -6.69
N ASP A 39 -12.23 34.12 -7.20
CA ASP A 39 -13.17 34.56 -8.24
C ASP A 39 -14.00 35.75 -7.76
N LEU A 40 -14.29 36.68 -8.66
CA LEU A 40 -15.05 37.90 -8.35
C LEU A 40 -16.56 37.66 -8.21
N ASP A 41 -17.07 36.57 -8.79
CA ASP A 41 -18.50 36.28 -8.86
C ASP A 41 -18.74 34.77 -8.71
N VAL A 42 -19.93 34.41 -8.21
CA VAL A 42 -20.33 33.03 -7.95
C VAL A 42 -21.79 32.80 -8.30
N THR A 43 -22.05 31.63 -8.90
CA THR A 43 -23.42 31.15 -9.15
C THR A 43 -24.01 30.50 -7.89
N GLN A 44 -25.33 30.33 -7.85
CA GLN A 44 -26.02 29.61 -6.76
C GLN A 44 -25.60 28.13 -6.64
N ARG A 45 -24.86 27.58 -7.61
CA ARG A 45 -24.30 26.22 -7.55
C ARG A 45 -23.08 26.12 -6.63
N GLY A 46 -22.46 27.25 -6.25
CA GLY A 46 -21.32 27.34 -5.33
C GLY A 46 -21.70 27.04 -3.88
N SER A 47 -22.19 25.83 -3.61
CA SER A 47 -22.74 25.46 -2.30
C SER A 47 -21.73 25.47 -1.13
N CYS A 48 -20.43 25.43 -1.42
CA CYS A 48 -19.35 25.52 -0.43
C CYS A 48 -18.84 26.94 -0.20
N ILE A 49 -19.18 27.91 -1.06
CA ILE A 49 -18.54 29.22 -1.04
C ILE A 49 -19.15 30.08 0.05
N VAL A 50 -18.29 30.74 0.84
CA VAL A 50 -18.64 31.64 1.95
C VAL A 50 -17.97 33.01 1.83
N GLY A 51 -17.27 33.28 0.72
CA GLY A 51 -16.68 34.57 0.38
C GLY A 51 -16.10 34.54 -1.03
N VAL A 52 -16.12 35.69 -1.70
CA VAL A 52 -15.59 35.90 -3.06
C VAL A 52 -14.50 36.97 -3.05
N ALA A 53 -13.75 37.09 -4.15
CA ALA A 53 -12.68 38.07 -4.32
C ALA A 53 -11.66 38.04 -3.17
N ALA A 54 -11.27 36.82 -2.75
CA ALA A 54 -10.34 36.63 -1.64
C ALA A 54 -8.99 37.31 -1.88
N GLN A 55 -8.54 38.10 -0.90
CA GLN A 55 -7.26 38.78 -0.85
C GLN A 55 -6.53 38.39 0.44
N TYR A 56 -5.30 37.91 0.29
CA TYR A 56 -4.49 37.41 1.40
C TYR A 56 -3.00 37.43 1.06
N ASP A 57 -2.16 37.42 2.09
CA ASP A 57 -0.74 37.14 1.96
C ASP A 57 -0.55 35.62 1.80
N ALA A 58 -0.23 35.19 0.58
CA ALA A 58 -0.09 33.78 0.25
C ALA A 58 1.11 33.12 0.95
N ASP A 59 2.19 33.85 1.19
CA ASP A 59 3.39 33.33 1.85
C ASP A 59 3.16 33.20 3.36
N ALA A 60 2.53 34.21 3.98
CA ALA A 60 2.14 34.13 5.38
C ALA A 60 1.17 32.97 5.63
N LEU A 61 0.16 32.81 4.76
CA LEU A 61 -0.80 31.71 4.88
C LEU A 61 -0.14 30.34 4.67
N ALA A 62 0.74 30.23 3.68
CA ALA A 62 1.52 29.01 3.41
C ALA A 62 2.60 28.73 4.46
N SER A 63 2.85 29.64 5.41
CA SER A 63 3.74 29.41 6.56
C SER A 63 3.05 28.74 7.74
N LEU A 64 1.71 28.79 7.82
CA LEU A 64 0.93 28.22 8.91
C LEU A 64 1.07 26.70 8.95
N ARG A 65 1.12 26.12 10.15
CA ARG A 65 1.26 24.68 10.37
C ARG A 65 0.35 24.23 11.51
N GLY A 66 -0.07 22.97 11.43
CA GLY A 66 -0.77 22.32 12.53
C GLY A 66 -2.19 22.85 12.74
N PRO A 67 -2.72 22.73 13.97
CA PRO A 67 -4.07 23.15 14.28
C PRO A 67 -4.24 24.67 14.26
N VAL A 68 -5.37 25.10 13.72
CA VAL A 68 -5.76 26.51 13.64
C VAL A 68 -7.19 26.71 14.11
N CYS A 69 -7.42 27.84 14.75
CA CYS A 69 -8.74 28.42 14.93
C CYS A 69 -9.00 29.34 13.74
N ILE A 70 -10.14 29.16 13.09
CA ILE A 70 -10.58 29.96 11.96
C ILE A 70 -11.81 30.73 12.41
N THR A 71 -11.71 32.06 12.41
CA THR A 71 -12.79 32.97 12.78
C THR A 71 -13.25 33.75 11.56
N LEU A 72 -14.52 33.59 11.19
CA LEU A 72 -15.18 34.31 10.10
C LEU A 72 -15.98 35.48 10.69
N ARG A 73 -15.81 36.68 10.14
CA ARG A 73 -16.52 37.90 10.59
C ARG A 73 -17.16 38.61 9.40
N CYS A 74 -18.41 39.01 9.56
CA CYS A 74 -19.15 39.85 8.60
C CYS A 74 -20.10 40.78 9.36
N GLY A 75 -19.76 42.07 9.42
CA GLY A 75 -20.46 43.02 10.30
C GLY A 75 -20.34 42.61 11.77
N GLU A 76 -21.48 42.52 12.46
CA GLU A 76 -21.55 42.06 13.86
C GLU A 76 -21.59 40.52 13.99
N GLN A 77 -21.74 39.80 12.88
CA GLN A 77 -21.86 38.35 12.90
C GLN A 77 -20.48 37.69 12.88
N ILE A 78 -20.29 36.71 13.75
CA ILE A 78 -19.04 35.98 13.91
C ILE A 78 -19.34 34.49 14.00
N ASP A 79 -18.56 33.68 13.29
CA ASP A 79 -18.56 32.23 13.45
C ASP A 79 -17.13 31.68 13.53
N THR A 80 -16.93 30.62 14.30
CA THR A 80 -15.62 30.01 14.58
C THR A 80 -15.64 28.51 14.34
N LEU A 81 -14.55 27.99 13.77
CA LEU A 81 -14.29 26.57 13.58
C LEU A 81 -12.81 26.24 13.80
N PHE A 82 -12.51 24.97 14.06
CA PHE A 82 -11.14 24.47 14.18
C PHE A 82 -10.82 23.58 12.99
N ALA A 83 -9.58 23.62 12.51
CA ALA A 83 -9.10 22.78 11.42
C ALA A 83 -7.58 22.55 11.55
N VAL A 84 -7.01 21.77 10.64
CA VAL A 84 -5.57 21.52 10.52
C VAL A 84 -5.10 22.03 9.17
N VAL A 85 -4.07 22.86 9.15
CA VAL A 85 -3.50 23.35 7.90
C VAL A 85 -2.91 22.18 7.11
N SER A 86 -3.30 22.10 5.84
CA SER A 86 -2.90 21.03 4.92
C SER A 86 -1.39 21.10 4.65
N PRO A 87 -0.66 19.97 4.73
CA PRO A 87 0.77 19.93 4.50
C PRO A 87 1.17 20.18 3.04
N THR A 88 0.23 20.00 2.12
CA THR A 88 0.47 20.16 0.69
C THR A 88 -0.01 21.49 0.15
N PHE A 89 -0.53 22.37 1.01
CA PHE A 89 -1.00 23.71 0.61
C PHE A 89 0.19 24.55 0.14
N LYS A 90 0.05 25.16 -1.04
CA LYS A 90 1.03 26.05 -1.66
C LYS A 90 0.42 27.43 -1.90
N PRO A 91 1.24 28.50 -1.95
CA PRO A 91 0.79 29.80 -2.43
C PRO A 91 0.04 29.68 -3.76
N GLY A 92 -1.18 30.21 -3.82
CA GLY A 92 -2.06 30.14 -4.99
C GLY A 92 -3.00 28.92 -5.04
N ASP A 93 -2.88 27.95 -4.14
CA ASP A 93 -3.86 26.87 -4.02
C ASP A 93 -5.24 27.41 -3.57
N PRO A 94 -6.35 26.74 -3.93
CA PRO A 94 -7.68 27.10 -3.45
C PRO A 94 -7.80 27.09 -1.92
N LEU A 95 -8.50 28.08 -1.36
CA LEU A 95 -8.78 28.20 0.08
C LEU A 95 -9.95 27.32 0.52
N ILE A 96 -9.85 26.02 0.20
CA ILE A 96 -10.86 25.04 0.56
C ILE A 96 -10.53 24.46 1.94
N ILE A 97 -11.49 24.50 2.85
CA ILE A 97 -11.42 23.87 4.18
C ILE A 97 -12.36 22.67 4.19
N ARG A 98 -11.84 21.48 4.53
CA ARG A 98 -12.56 20.20 4.45
C ARG A 98 -12.81 19.61 5.83
N ARG A 99 -14.00 19.02 6.04
CA ARG A 99 -14.29 18.17 7.21
C ARG A 99 -13.52 16.86 7.19
N HIS A 100 -13.13 16.37 6.01
CA HIS A 100 -12.42 15.11 5.86
C HIS A 100 -11.11 15.14 6.68
N PRO A 101 -10.76 14.08 7.44
CA PRO A 101 -9.62 14.12 8.35
C PRO A 101 -8.26 14.06 7.65
N LEU A 102 -8.19 13.45 6.46
CA LEU A 102 -6.95 13.43 5.67
C LEU A 102 -6.88 14.65 4.74
N PRO A 103 -5.68 15.23 4.54
CA PRO A 103 -5.48 16.27 3.55
C PRO A 103 -5.69 15.70 2.14
N GLN A 104 -6.33 16.51 1.30
CA GLN A 104 -6.56 16.24 -0.11
C GLN A 104 -5.84 17.31 -0.94
N GLY A 105 -5.63 17.07 -2.24
CA GLY A 105 -5.12 18.12 -3.14
C GLY A 105 -6.01 19.37 -3.11
N ASN A 106 -5.43 20.53 -3.39
CA ASN A 106 -6.13 21.83 -3.48
C ASN A 106 -6.95 22.15 -2.22
N THR A 107 -6.36 21.92 -1.05
CA THR A 107 -7.03 22.09 0.24
C THR A 107 -6.13 22.92 1.12
N PHE A 108 -6.65 24.02 1.64
CA PHE A 108 -5.98 24.85 2.63
C PHE A 108 -5.96 24.18 4.00
N ALA A 109 -7.10 23.68 4.48
CA ALA A 109 -7.18 23.00 5.77
C ALA A 109 -8.12 21.78 5.74
N HIS A 110 -7.87 20.80 6.60
CA HIS A 110 -8.64 19.57 6.72
C HIS A 110 -9.03 19.31 8.19
N ALA A 111 -9.75 18.22 8.45
CA ALA A 111 -10.27 17.87 9.77
C ALA A 111 -11.10 19.00 10.42
N ALA A 112 -11.81 19.78 9.60
CA ALA A 112 -12.57 20.92 10.08
C ALA A 112 -13.76 20.48 10.95
N THR A 113 -14.00 21.19 12.05
CA THR A 113 -15.16 20.94 12.93
C THR A 113 -16.48 21.36 12.30
N LYS A 114 -16.45 22.27 11.32
CA LYS A 114 -17.60 22.77 10.57
C LYS A 114 -17.38 22.68 9.06
N SER A 115 -18.46 22.48 8.32
CA SER A 115 -18.58 22.71 6.88
C SER A 115 -19.38 24.00 6.61
N ALA A 116 -19.54 24.40 5.35
CA ALA A 116 -20.38 25.53 4.98
C ALA A 116 -21.82 25.39 5.54
N ARG A 117 -22.36 24.17 5.56
CA ARG A 117 -23.70 23.89 6.12
C ARG A 117 -23.79 24.11 7.64
N ASP A 118 -22.69 23.96 8.36
CA ASP A 118 -22.66 24.03 9.82
C ASP A 118 -22.44 25.46 10.34
N LEU A 119 -22.24 26.43 9.44
CA LEU A 119 -22.13 27.85 9.78
C LEU A 119 -23.48 28.43 10.21
N ASP A 120 -23.41 29.40 11.12
CA ASP A 120 -24.55 30.13 11.65
C ASP A 120 -25.35 30.80 10.53
N ARG A 121 -26.69 30.72 10.62
CA ARG A 121 -27.56 31.20 9.55
C ARG A 121 -27.63 32.73 9.50
N ALA A 122 -27.58 33.41 10.63
CA ALA A 122 -27.50 34.87 10.65
C ALA A 122 -26.17 35.37 10.05
N PHE A 123 -25.07 34.64 10.29
CA PHE A 123 -23.81 34.89 9.59
C PHE A 123 -23.99 34.75 8.07
N ILE A 124 -24.53 33.64 7.57
CA ILE A 124 -24.74 33.42 6.13
C ILE A 124 -25.66 34.48 5.50
N ASP A 125 -26.73 34.88 6.18
CA ASP A 125 -27.63 35.92 5.68
C ASP A 125 -26.92 37.28 5.56
N SER A 126 -25.99 37.60 6.47
CA SER A 126 -25.19 38.83 6.38
C SER A 126 -24.26 38.84 5.16
N LEU A 127 -23.74 37.68 4.73
CA LEU A 127 -22.91 37.55 3.52
C LEU A 127 -23.65 37.94 2.23
N ARG A 128 -24.98 37.88 2.24
CA ARG A 128 -25.81 38.13 1.05
C ARG A 128 -26.20 39.60 0.91
N LEU A 129 -25.86 40.44 1.90
CA LEU A 129 -26.14 41.86 1.87
C LEU A 129 -25.24 42.58 0.84
N PRO A 130 -25.77 43.58 0.11
CA PRO A 130 -24.96 44.37 -0.82
C PRO A 130 -23.76 45.01 -0.13
N GLY A 131 -22.56 44.81 -0.68
CA GLY A 131 -21.32 45.40 -0.15
C GLY A 131 -20.78 44.73 1.13
N ALA A 132 -21.32 43.59 1.54
CA ALA A 132 -20.82 42.82 2.67
C ALA A 132 -19.31 42.52 2.54
N ASN A 133 -18.58 42.69 3.65
CA ASN A 133 -17.16 42.37 3.76
C ASN A 133 -16.98 41.23 4.74
N VAL A 134 -16.23 40.23 4.33
CA VAL A 134 -15.94 39.04 5.13
C VAL A 134 -14.47 39.05 5.46
N VAL A 135 -14.12 38.85 6.72
CA VAL A 135 -12.74 38.64 7.14
C VAL A 135 -12.64 37.25 7.76
N MET A 136 -11.70 36.45 7.28
CA MET A 136 -11.34 35.18 7.89
C MET A 136 -9.98 35.32 8.55
N ASP A 137 -9.93 35.23 9.86
CA ASP A 137 -8.70 35.20 10.63
C ASP A 137 -8.32 33.77 10.96
N VAL A 138 -7.08 33.40 10.63
CA VAL A 138 -6.51 32.08 10.89
C VAL A 138 -5.43 32.22 11.94
N GLU A 139 -5.67 31.62 13.10
CA GLU A 139 -4.80 31.71 14.27
C GLU A 139 -4.27 30.32 14.62
N PRO A 140 -2.94 30.13 14.67
CA PRO A 140 -2.35 28.92 15.25
C PRO A 140 -2.84 28.73 16.69
N VAL A 141 -3.39 27.56 17.00
CA VAL A 141 -3.83 27.22 18.35
C VAL A 141 -3.20 25.93 18.83
N ARG A 142 -3.02 25.83 20.15
CA ARG A 142 -2.93 24.52 20.78
C ARG A 142 -4.36 24.05 21.00
N LEU A 143 -4.71 22.92 20.40
CA LEU A 143 -6.04 22.36 20.62
C LEU A 143 -6.24 22.06 22.12
N PRO A 144 -7.46 22.26 22.67
CA PRO A 144 -7.80 21.71 23.97
C PRO A 144 -7.53 20.20 23.96
N GLU A 145 -7.04 19.64 25.08
CA GLU A 145 -6.67 18.20 25.21
C GLU A 145 -7.75 17.22 24.69
N ALA A 146 -9.02 17.63 24.69
CA ALA A 146 -10.15 16.84 24.21
C ALA A 146 -10.33 16.80 22.68
N THR A 147 -9.61 17.62 21.91
CA THR A 147 -9.66 17.60 20.43
C THR A 147 -8.38 16.91 19.93
N THR A 148 -8.37 15.58 19.98
CA THR A 148 -7.21 14.78 19.55
C THR A 148 -7.12 14.75 18.03
N ILE A 149 -6.56 15.80 17.45
CA ILE A 149 -6.01 15.72 16.10
C ILE A 149 -4.67 15.00 16.22
N GLN A 150 -4.72 13.68 16.09
CA GLN A 150 -3.50 12.88 16.03
C GLN A 150 -2.73 13.20 14.75
N GLY A 151 -1.41 13.18 14.85
CA GLY A 151 -0.50 13.32 13.72
C GLY A 151 -0.74 12.27 12.65
N ILE A 152 -0.08 12.45 11.52
CA ILE A 152 -0.26 11.61 10.34
C ILE A 152 1.05 10.92 9.94
N LEU A 153 0.98 9.62 9.71
CA LEU A 153 2.03 8.84 9.07
C LEU A 153 1.70 8.64 7.60
N TYR A 154 2.53 9.19 6.73
CA TYR A 154 2.50 8.91 5.29
C TYR A 154 3.40 7.73 4.98
N VAL A 155 2.87 6.71 4.29
CA VAL A 155 3.68 5.63 3.72
C VAL A 155 3.94 6.01 2.27
N VAL A 156 5.18 6.39 1.94
CA VAL A 156 5.50 7.02 0.65
C VAL A 156 6.31 6.08 -0.22
N SER A 157 5.75 5.69 -1.36
CA SER A 157 6.48 4.90 -2.35
C SER A 157 7.51 5.75 -3.09
N LEU A 158 8.73 5.23 -3.23
CA LEU A 158 9.84 5.85 -3.95
C LEU A 158 10.14 5.15 -5.28
N PRO A 159 10.86 5.81 -6.22
CA PRO A 159 11.42 5.18 -7.41
C PRO A 159 12.13 3.84 -7.14
N ILE A 160 12.03 2.91 -8.10
CA ILE A 160 12.76 1.63 -8.08
C ILE A 160 13.99 1.60 -9.01
N GLY A 161 14.23 2.69 -9.73
CA GLY A 161 15.34 2.78 -10.68
C GLY A 161 15.43 4.12 -11.41
N ASN A 162 14.28 4.63 -11.88
CA ASN A 162 14.18 5.91 -12.59
C ASN A 162 13.64 7.02 -11.68
N SER A 163 14.39 8.11 -11.49
CA SER A 163 13.96 9.24 -10.68
C SER A 163 12.68 9.93 -11.19
N LEU A 164 12.36 9.80 -12.49
CA LEU A 164 11.13 10.32 -13.08
C LEU A 164 9.87 9.60 -12.59
N ASP A 165 10.02 8.42 -11.99
CA ASP A 165 8.89 7.65 -11.44
C ASP A 165 8.41 8.21 -10.09
N LEU A 166 9.09 9.23 -9.53
CA LEU A 166 8.66 9.89 -8.29
C LEU A 166 7.40 10.73 -8.58
N SER A 167 6.29 10.38 -7.93
CA SER A 167 5.05 11.13 -8.13
C SER A 167 5.15 12.56 -7.58
N PRO A 168 4.49 13.55 -8.22
CA PRO A 168 4.41 14.91 -7.67
C PRO A 168 3.84 14.96 -6.25
N ARG A 169 2.94 14.03 -5.91
CA ARG A 169 2.38 13.89 -4.57
C ARG A 169 3.43 13.39 -3.57
N ALA A 170 4.28 12.42 -3.93
CA ALA A 170 5.38 11.97 -3.07
C ALA A 170 6.34 13.13 -2.78
N GLN A 171 6.76 13.88 -3.81
CA GLN A 171 7.61 15.05 -3.63
C GLN A 171 6.97 16.10 -2.70
N ALA A 172 5.70 16.44 -2.93
CA ALA A 172 4.96 17.40 -2.10
C ALA A 172 4.80 16.91 -0.65
N THR A 173 4.51 15.62 -0.44
CA THR A 173 4.42 15.03 0.89
C THR A 173 5.77 15.08 1.61
N LEU A 174 6.86 14.67 0.98
CA LEU A 174 8.20 14.72 1.57
C LEU A 174 8.64 16.16 1.91
N ALA A 175 8.29 17.13 1.07
CA ALA A 175 8.51 18.54 1.35
C ALA A 175 7.60 19.09 2.48
N GLY A 176 6.42 18.50 2.65
CA GLY A 176 5.41 18.92 3.60
C GLY A 176 5.62 18.37 5.02
N VAL A 177 6.13 17.15 5.20
CA VAL A 177 6.26 16.50 6.53
C VAL A 177 7.26 17.19 7.45
N ASP A 178 7.17 16.88 8.74
CA ASP A 178 8.06 17.39 9.79
C ASP A 178 9.31 16.52 9.94
N ARG A 179 9.20 15.20 9.73
CA ARG A 179 10.32 14.25 9.75
C ARG A 179 10.10 13.09 8.76
N ILE A 180 11.19 12.46 8.38
CA ILE A 180 11.19 11.30 7.47
C ILE A 180 11.91 10.14 8.17
N LEU A 181 11.20 9.04 8.40
CA LEU A 181 11.74 7.75 8.79
C LEU A 181 12.20 7.03 7.52
N ALA A 182 13.48 6.74 7.42
CA ALA A 182 14.10 6.15 6.24
C ALA A 182 14.93 4.92 6.60
N GLU A 183 14.82 3.87 5.79
CA GLU A 183 15.65 2.68 5.88
C GLU A 183 17.15 3.02 5.79
N ASP A 184 17.57 3.63 4.68
CA ASP A 184 18.91 4.22 4.50
C ASP A 184 18.81 5.75 4.41
N THR A 185 19.29 6.43 5.46
CA THR A 185 19.29 7.89 5.52
C THR A 185 20.26 8.54 4.54
N ARG A 186 21.30 7.84 4.08
CA ARG A 186 22.27 8.34 3.08
C ARG A 186 21.63 8.40 1.71
N THR A 187 20.96 7.32 1.30
CA THR A 187 20.22 7.25 0.03
C THR A 187 19.06 8.24 0.03
N ALA A 188 18.31 8.31 1.13
CA ALA A 188 17.24 9.29 1.29
C ALA A 188 17.76 10.74 1.23
N ASP A 189 18.88 11.06 1.88
CA ASP A 189 19.48 12.41 1.85
C ASP A 189 19.89 12.81 0.42
N ALA A 190 20.50 11.90 -0.35
CA ALA A 190 20.84 12.15 -1.75
C ALA A 190 19.59 12.45 -2.61
N LEU A 191 18.53 11.65 -2.46
CA LEU A 191 17.26 11.88 -3.14
C LEU A 191 16.66 13.25 -2.76
N LEU A 192 16.54 13.54 -1.46
CA LEU A 192 15.93 14.79 -0.99
C LEU A 192 16.73 16.03 -1.45
N LYS A 193 18.06 15.96 -1.45
CA LYS A 193 18.93 17.02 -1.99
C LYS A 193 18.67 17.27 -3.47
N SER A 194 18.52 16.22 -4.28
CA SER A 194 18.20 16.36 -5.71
C SER A 194 16.85 17.06 -5.96
N LEU A 195 15.93 16.97 -5.00
CA LEU A 195 14.60 17.60 -5.03
C LEU A 195 14.57 18.99 -4.37
N GLY A 196 15.70 19.47 -3.83
CA GLY A 196 15.76 20.72 -3.06
C GLY A 196 15.05 20.65 -1.70
N ILE A 197 14.79 19.45 -1.18
CA ILE A 197 14.08 19.22 0.08
C ILE A 197 15.09 19.04 1.22
N ARG A 198 14.88 19.75 2.33
CA ARG A 198 15.64 19.58 3.58
C ARG A 198 14.70 19.22 4.72
N LYS A 199 14.88 18.02 5.28
CA LYS A 199 14.06 17.49 6.38
C LYS A 199 14.90 16.67 7.37
N PRO A 200 14.52 16.63 8.66
CA PRO A 200 15.10 15.69 9.61
C PRO A 200 14.89 14.25 9.14
N LEU A 201 15.99 13.52 8.98
CA LEU A 201 16.01 12.10 8.63
C LEU A 201 16.25 11.26 9.90
N ILE A 202 15.40 10.27 10.11
CA ILE A 202 15.46 9.32 11.21
C ILE A 202 15.70 7.93 10.62
N SER A 203 16.80 7.28 10.98
CA SER A 203 17.07 5.92 10.50
C SER A 203 16.08 4.92 11.10
N CYS A 204 15.42 4.14 10.25
CA CYS A 204 14.41 3.15 10.59
C CYS A 204 14.55 1.93 9.67
N HIS A 205 15.23 0.89 10.15
CA HIS A 205 15.54 -0.35 9.43
C HIS A 205 15.16 -1.57 10.28
N ASP A 206 15.22 -2.78 9.72
CA ASP A 206 14.78 -4.04 10.36
C ASP A 206 15.26 -4.23 11.81
N GLN A 207 16.49 -3.80 12.11
CA GLN A 207 17.07 -3.97 13.45
C GLN A 207 16.56 -2.98 14.51
N ASN A 208 15.91 -1.88 14.13
CA ASN A 208 15.50 -0.82 15.06
C ASN A 208 14.05 -0.33 14.86
N GLU A 209 13.27 -0.96 13.97
CA GLU A 209 11.92 -0.52 13.63
C GLU A 209 10.96 -0.50 14.84
N GLU A 210 11.12 -1.42 15.80
CA GLU A 210 10.34 -1.41 17.06
C GLU A 210 10.69 -0.23 17.96
N GLU A 211 11.98 0.10 18.11
CA GLU A 211 12.44 1.28 18.86
C GLU A 211 11.92 2.57 18.20
N ARG A 212 12.01 2.64 16.87
CA ARG A 212 11.55 3.79 16.10
C ARG A 212 10.04 3.92 16.12
N ALA A 213 9.30 2.81 16.09
CA ALA A 213 7.86 2.81 16.25
C ALA A 213 7.43 3.41 17.61
N ALA A 214 8.13 3.07 18.70
CA ALA A 214 7.87 3.65 20.02
C ALA A 214 8.19 5.15 20.08
N GLN A 215 9.34 5.56 19.52
CA GLN A 215 9.74 6.97 19.46
C GLN A 215 8.74 7.81 18.64
N MET A 216 8.25 7.26 17.52
CA MET A 216 7.29 7.88 16.61
C MET A 216 5.98 8.28 17.30
N GLU A 217 5.51 7.51 18.28
CA GLU A 217 4.27 7.80 19.00
C GLU A 217 4.27 9.20 19.59
N THR A 218 5.39 9.61 20.19
CA THR A 218 5.50 10.93 20.82
C THR A 218 5.38 12.07 19.81
N TRP A 219 5.83 11.87 18.58
CA TRP A 219 5.70 12.84 17.50
C TRP A 219 4.26 12.87 16.97
N LEU A 220 3.66 11.71 16.73
CA LEU A 220 2.25 11.64 16.29
C LEU A 220 1.28 12.21 17.33
N GLN A 221 1.50 11.97 18.62
CA GLN A 221 0.68 12.55 19.69
C GLN A 221 0.79 14.08 19.76
N ARG A 222 1.91 14.65 19.31
CA ARG A 222 2.10 16.11 19.19
C ARG A 222 1.51 16.70 17.90
N GLY A 223 0.85 15.88 17.08
CA GLY A 223 0.31 16.30 15.79
C GLY A 223 1.36 16.41 14.69
N GLU A 224 2.59 15.90 14.89
CA GLU A 224 3.63 15.93 13.84
C GLU A 224 3.24 15.04 12.65
N ARG A 225 3.74 15.42 11.48
CA ARG A 225 3.52 14.76 10.20
C ARG A 225 4.79 14.00 9.84
N LEU A 226 4.68 12.71 9.64
CA LEU A 226 5.81 11.82 9.43
C LEU A 226 5.69 11.16 8.06
N ALA A 227 6.79 10.96 7.36
CA ALA A 227 6.86 10.07 6.22
C ALA A 227 7.68 8.83 6.57
N LEU A 228 7.24 7.66 6.15
CA LEU A 228 8.00 6.43 6.13
C LEU A 228 8.38 6.12 4.68
N ILE A 229 9.67 5.88 4.44
CA ILE A 229 10.25 5.50 3.15
C ILE A 229 11.23 4.32 3.33
N SER A 230 11.27 3.43 2.34
CA SER A 230 12.31 2.41 2.14
C SER A 230 13.37 2.94 1.19
N GLU A 231 14.39 2.15 0.90
CA GLU A 231 15.40 2.54 -0.11
C GLU A 231 14.77 2.74 -1.50
N ALA A 232 13.82 1.87 -1.86
CA ALA A 232 13.10 1.89 -3.12
C ALA A 232 11.70 1.31 -2.97
N GLY A 233 10.79 1.66 -3.88
CA GLY A 233 9.46 1.07 -3.92
C GLY A 233 8.58 1.45 -2.73
N THR A 234 7.73 0.52 -2.28
CA THR A 234 6.73 0.76 -1.23
C THR A 234 7.20 0.17 0.10
N PRO A 235 7.31 0.98 1.18
CA PRO A 235 7.73 0.49 2.50
C PRO A 235 6.85 -0.66 3.01
N GLY A 236 7.45 -1.60 3.75
CA GLY A 236 6.75 -2.76 4.31
C GLY A 236 6.47 -3.89 3.30
N CYS A 237 6.88 -3.76 2.04
CA CYS A 237 6.72 -4.78 1.01
C CYS A 237 8.04 -5.53 0.74
N ALA A 238 8.42 -6.41 1.66
CA ALA A 238 9.74 -7.06 1.74
C ALA A 238 10.91 -6.16 2.17
N ASP A 239 10.58 -4.98 2.70
CA ASP A 239 11.47 -4.01 3.34
C ASP A 239 10.90 -3.63 4.73
N PRO A 240 11.70 -3.00 5.62
CA PRO A 240 11.24 -2.56 6.95
C PRO A 240 10.03 -1.62 6.93
N GLY A 241 9.36 -1.52 8.08
CA GLY A 241 8.31 -0.52 8.31
C GLY A 241 6.96 -1.06 8.77
N TYR A 242 6.75 -2.37 8.75
CA TYR A 242 5.52 -2.99 9.25
C TYR A 242 5.22 -2.63 10.72
N PRO A 243 6.18 -2.72 11.67
CA PRO A 243 5.93 -2.33 13.06
C PRO A 243 5.58 -0.86 13.23
N VAL A 244 6.19 0.02 12.43
CA VAL A 244 5.91 1.47 12.44
C VAL A 244 4.45 1.73 12.03
N VAL A 245 4.02 1.16 10.91
CA VAL A 245 2.62 1.31 10.43
C VAL A 245 1.64 0.70 11.43
N ARG A 246 1.93 -0.52 11.92
CA ARG A 246 1.11 -1.20 12.92
C ARG A 246 0.94 -0.35 14.17
N ARG A 247 2.01 0.28 14.65
CA ARG A 247 1.97 1.10 15.86
C ARG A 247 1.17 2.38 15.65
N ALA A 248 1.32 3.05 14.51
CA ALA A 248 0.49 4.20 14.17
C ALA A 248 -1.01 3.86 14.15
N VAL A 249 -1.38 2.70 13.57
CA VAL A 249 -2.78 2.22 13.58
C VAL A 249 -3.27 1.96 15.01
N GLN A 250 -2.45 1.32 15.86
CA GLN A 250 -2.81 1.05 17.26
C GLN A 250 -2.99 2.32 18.09
N LEU A 251 -2.26 3.39 17.77
CA LEU A 251 -2.40 4.69 18.41
C LEU A 251 -3.70 5.42 18.02
N GLY A 252 -4.34 4.99 16.93
CA GLY A 252 -5.45 5.69 16.29
C GLY A 252 -5.01 6.81 15.36
N ALA A 253 -3.72 6.86 15.01
CA ALA A 253 -3.16 7.94 14.21
C ALA A 253 -3.63 7.83 12.77
N LEU A 254 -3.64 8.95 12.06
CA LEU A 254 -3.94 8.93 10.63
C LEU A 254 -2.81 8.24 9.90
N VAL A 255 -3.12 7.20 9.12
CA VAL A 255 -2.16 6.53 8.24
C VAL A 255 -2.64 6.71 6.79
N SER A 256 -1.79 7.27 5.95
CA SER A 256 -2.15 7.59 4.57
C SER A 256 -1.10 7.06 3.57
N PRO A 257 -1.50 6.23 2.60
CA PRO A 257 -0.59 5.83 1.53
C PRO A 257 -0.40 6.98 0.53
N VAL A 258 0.84 7.18 0.11
CA VAL A 258 1.20 7.92 -1.10
C VAL A 258 1.67 6.90 -2.14
N PRO A 259 0.80 6.54 -3.09
CA PRO A 259 1.10 5.48 -4.05
C PRO A 259 2.23 5.89 -4.99
N GLY A 260 2.92 4.89 -5.52
CA GLY A 260 4.03 5.07 -6.44
C GLY A 260 4.59 3.73 -6.92
N PRO A 261 5.86 3.73 -7.39
CA PRO A 261 6.46 2.58 -8.04
C PRO A 261 6.54 1.34 -7.16
N SER A 262 6.40 0.16 -7.77
CA SER A 262 6.53 -1.14 -7.12
C SER A 262 7.12 -2.14 -8.09
N ALA A 263 8.27 -2.74 -7.75
CA ALA A 263 8.90 -3.76 -8.58
C ALA A 263 7.99 -4.99 -8.78
N ILE A 264 7.19 -5.34 -7.77
CA ILE A 264 6.22 -6.44 -7.81
C ILE A 264 5.21 -6.22 -8.92
N LEU A 265 4.53 -5.06 -8.91
CA LEU A 265 3.48 -4.75 -9.87
C LEU A 265 4.04 -4.44 -11.26
N ALA A 266 5.19 -3.78 -11.34
CA ALA A 266 5.87 -3.50 -12.60
C ALA A 266 6.26 -4.81 -13.31
N ALA A 267 6.91 -5.74 -12.60
CA ALA A 267 7.29 -7.04 -13.13
C ALA A 267 6.06 -7.85 -13.57
N LEU A 268 5.03 -7.91 -12.74
CA LEU A 268 3.79 -8.64 -13.06
C LEU A 268 3.10 -8.05 -14.30
N ALA A 269 2.97 -6.73 -14.39
CA ALA A 269 2.29 -6.04 -15.49
C ALA A 269 2.95 -6.28 -16.86
N ILE A 270 4.28 -6.40 -16.90
CA ILE A 270 5.03 -6.65 -18.15
C ILE A 270 5.32 -8.14 -18.38
N SER A 271 4.94 -9.03 -17.45
CA SER A 271 5.29 -10.45 -17.53
C SER A 271 4.64 -11.15 -18.73
N GLY A 272 3.39 -10.80 -19.05
CA GLY A 272 2.56 -11.57 -19.99
C GLY A 272 1.94 -12.82 -19.36
N LEU A 273 2.08 -13.01 -18.05
CA LEU A 273 1.45 -14.08 -17.27
C LEU A 273 0.10 -13.63 -16.69
N PRO A 274 -0.81 -14.55 -16.33
CA PRO A 274 -2.09 -14.20 -15.70
C PRO A 274 -1.88 -13.33 -14.44
N SER A 275 -2.54 -12.19 -14.38
CA SER A 275 -2.38 -11.19 -13.31
C SER A 275 -3.67 -10.89 -12.56
N ASP A 276 -4.76 -11.61 -12.84
CA ASP A 276 -6.06 -11.47 -12.18
C ASP A 276 -5.99 -11.85 -10.69
N ARG A 277 -5.14 -12.81 -10.35
CA ARG A 277 -4.80 -13.21 -8.99
C ARG A 277 -3.33 -13.60 -8.95
N PHE A 278 -2.62 -13.13 -7.93
CA PHE A 278 -1.22 -13.49 -7.72
C PHE A 278 -0.86 -13.56 -6.23
N LEU A 279 0.25 -14.23 -5.95
CA LEU A 279 0.89 -14.31 -4.64
C LEU A 279 2.20 -13.55 -4.69
N PHE A 280 2.53 -12.80 -3.64
CA PHE A 280 3.86 -12.25 -3.43
C PHE A 280 4.46 -12.89 -2.18
N LEU A 281 5.66 -13.46 -2.30
CA LEU A 281 6.30 -14.23 -1.21
C LEU A 281 7.60 -13.59 -0.70
N GLY A 282 7.93 -12.36 -1.12
CA GLY A 282 9.20 -11.73 -0.78
C GLY A 282 10.39 -12.51 -1.34
N PHE A 283 11.48 -12.58 -0.57
CA PHE A 283 12.68 -13.33 -0.94
C PHE A 283 12.54 -14.82 -0.64
N LEU A 284 13.00 -15.67 -1.57
CA LEU A 284 13.03 -17.11 -1.35
C LEU A 284 13.94 -17.48 -0.15
N PRO A 285 13.61 -18.55 0.61
CA PRO A 285 14.40 -18.98 1.75
C PRO A 285 15.87 -19.23 1.39
N ARG A 286 16.78 -18.82 2.30
CA ARG A 286 18.22 -18.95 2.10
C ARG A 286 18.68 -20.42 2.07
N THR A 287 18.09 -21.27 2.91
CA THR A 287 18.46 -22.69 2.97
C THR A 287 17.74 -23.49 1.89
N ARG A 288 18.50 -24.29 1.14
CA ARG A 288 17.98 -25.09 0.02
C ARG A 288 16.77 -25.95 0.39
N GLY A 289 16.80 -26.63 1.54
CA GLY A 289 15.67 -27.46 1.98
C GLY A 289 14.36 -26.68 2.15
N LYS A 290 14.41 -25.50 2.79
CA LYS A 290 13.23 -24.63 2.94
C LYS A 290 12.78 -24.04 1.61
N ARG A 291 13.74 -23.70 0.74
CA ARG A 291 13.45 -23.20 -0.61
C ARG A 291 12.73 -24.26 -1.44
N LEU A 292 13.22 -25.50 -1.47
CA LEU A 292 12.58 -26.60 -2.19
C LEU A 292 11.15 -26.88 -1.70
N LEU A 293 10.92 -26.85 -0.38
CA LEU A 293 9.56 -26.99 0.16
C LEU A 293 8.63 -25.87 -0.35
N LEU A 294 9.09 -24.62 -0.32
CA LEU A 294 8.31 -23.50 -0.85
C LEU A 294 8.08 -23.63 -2.37
N LEU A 295 9.09 -24.08 -3.13
CA LEU A 295 8.94 -24.30 -4.58
C LEU A 295 7.93 -25.41 -4.88
N GLN A 296 7.84 -26.45 -4.05
CA GLN A 296 6.80 -27.48 -4.15
C GLN A 296 5.40 -26.92 -3.90
N GLU A 297 5.25 -25.97 -2.98
CA GLU A 297 3.98 -25.24 -2.80
C GLU A 297 3.64 -24.40 -4.04
N ILE A 298 4.63 -23.69 -4.59
CA ILE A 298 4.47 -22.89 -5.82
C ILE A 298 4.13 -23.79 -7.02
N ALA A 299 4.57 -25.04 -7.04
CA ALA A 299 4.23 -26.02 -8.06
C ALA A 299 2.72 -26.20 -8.21
N LEU A 300 2.02 -26.21 -7.08
CA LEU A 300 0.60 -26.45 -7.00
C LEU A 300 -0.23 -25.17 -7.03
N ALA A 301 0.42 -23.99 -7.00
CA ALA A 301 -0.27 -22.71 -6.95
C ALA A 301 -1.13 -22.47 -8.21
N SER A 302 -2.42 -22.21 -8.00
CA SER A 302 -3.39 -21.92 -9.08
C SER A 302 -3.33 -20.47 -9.59
N THR A 303 -2.40 -19.68 -9.07
CA THR A 303 -2.19 -18.26 -9.37
C THR A 303 -0.72 -18.00 -9.67
N THR A 304 -0.45 -16.91 -10.37
CA THR A 304 0.93 -16.44 -10.59
C THR A 304 1.60 -16.10 -9.26
N THR A 305 2.89 -16.35 -9.14
CA THR A 305 3.68 -16.07 -7.94
C THR A 305 4.82 -15.12 -8.27
N VAL A 306 4.97 -14.06 -7.49
CA VAL A 306 6.06 -13.09 -7.59
C VAL A 306 7.00 -13.26 -6.39
N VAL A 307 8.30 -13.37 -6.66
CA VAL A 307 9.35 -13.44 -5.63
C VAL A 307 10.52 -12.54 -5.99
N PHE A 308 11.27 -12.12 -4.97
CA PHE A 308 12.56 -11.47 -5.14
C PHE A 308 13.70 -12.46 -5.00
N GLU A 309 14.83 -12.19 -5.67
CA GLU A 309 16.05 -12.96 -5.49
C GLU A 309 17.30 -12.07 -5.59
N THR A 310 18.38 -12.49 -4.94
CA THR A 310 19.65 -11.79 -4.97
C THR A 310 20.55 -12.32 -6.09
N PRO A 311 21.45 -11.47 -6.65
CA PRO A 311 22.33 -11.85 -7.76
C PRO A 311 23.16 -13.11 -7.47
N HIS A 312 23.70 -13.20 -6.24
CA HIS A 312 24.56 -14.31 -5.82
C HIS A 312 23.82 -15.64 -5.62
N ARG A 313 22.48 -15.63 -5.61
CA ARG A 313 21.63 -16.83 -5.42
C ARG A 313 20.85 -17.22 -6.66
N LEU A 314 20.78 -16.35 -7.67
CA LEU A 314 19.90 -16.54 -8.82
C LEU A 314 20.11 -17.89 -9.52
N LEU A 315 21.36 -18.26 -9.81
CA LEU A 315 21.67 -19.51 -10.51
C LEU A 315 21.28 -20.75 -9.68
N GLU A 316 21.54 -20.76 -8.37
CA GLU A 316 21.12 -21.85 -7.48
C GLU A 316 19.60 -21.96 -7.39
N THR A 317 18.90 -20.82 -7.35
CA THR A 317 17.44 -20.77 -7.38
C THR A 317 16.89 -21.29 -8.70
N LEU A 318 17.56 -21.00 -9.83
CA LEU A 318 17.18 -21.53 -11.15
C LEU A 318 17.42 -23.03 -11.28
N ASP A 319 18.50 -23.57 -10.68
CA ASP A 319 18.71 -25.01 -10.58
C ASP A 319 17.57 -25.70 -9.80
N ASP A 320 17.16 -25.13 -8.66
CA ASP A 320 16.06 -25.67 -7.86
C ASP A 320 14.69 -25.52 -8.56
N LEU A 321 14.47 -24.42 -9.29
CA LEU A 321 13.27 -24.21 -10.13
C LEU A 321 13.22 -25.21 -11.29
N LEU A 322 14.34 -25.47 -11.95
CA LEU A 322 14.43 -26.48 -13.01
C LEU A 322 14.12 -27.88 -12.48
N ALA A 323 14.58 -28.21 -11.28
CA ALA A 323 14.32 -29.50 -10.65
C ALA A 323 12.86 -29.68 -10.19
N THR A 324 12.14 -28.58 -9.93
CA THR A 324 10.78 -28.62 -9.33
C THR A 324 9.67 -28.26 -10.31
N LEU A 325 9.92 -27.29 -11.21
CA LEU A 325 8.98 -26.66 -12.12
C LEU A 325 9.55 -26.52 -13.55
N PRO A 326 10.08 -27.60 -14.17
CA PRO A 326 10.87 -27.50 -15.40
C PRO A 326 10.12 -26.84 -16.55
N GLU A 327 8.82 -27.14 -16.70
CA GLU A 327 8.01 -26.69 -17.82
C GLU A 327 7.22 -25.40 -17.53
N ARG A 328 7.44 -24.78 -16.36
CA ARG A 328 6.66 -23.61 -15.94
C ARG A 328 7.12 -22.35 -16.67
N ASP A 329 6.18 -21.63 -17.25
CA ASP A 329 6.44 -20.30 -17.81
C ASP A 329 6.82 -19.32 -16.69
N MET A 330 7.94 -18.63 -16.88
CA MET A 330 8.49 -17.68 -15.93
C MET A 330 9.02 -16.44 -16.64
N VAL A 331 9.11 -15.34 -15.89
CA VAL A 331 9.73 -14.09 -16.31
C VAL A 331 10.68 -13.63 -15.22
N ILE A 332 11.88 -13.22 -15.63
CA ILE A 332 12.85 -12.59 -14.73
C ILE A 332 13.07 -11.18 -15.22
N THR A 333 12.80 -10.22 -14.36
CA THR A 333 13.15 -8.82 -14.57
C THR A 333 14.35 -8.47 -13.71
N CYS A 334 15.31 -7.76 -14.28
CA CYS A 334 16.47 -7.24 -13.58
C CYS A 334 16.54 -5.72 -13.76
N ASN A 335 16.80 -4.99 -12.68
CA ASN A 335 17.02 -3.53 -12.71
C ASN A 335 15.87 -2.76 -13.37
N LEU A 336 14.62 -3.10 -13.03
CA LEU A 336 13.44 -2.44 -13.58
C LEU A 336 13.53 -0.91 -13.47
N THR A 337 13.16 -0.25 -14.57
CA THR A 337 13.21 1.21 -14.80
C THR A 337 14.61 1.83 -14.79
N ARG A 338 15.68 1.08 -14.55
CA ARG A 338 17.07 1.56 -14.71
C ARG A 338 17.50 1.48 -16.19
N PRO A 339 18.53 2.23 -16.63
CA PRO A 339 19.00 2.20 -18.03
C PRO A 339 19.42 0.81 -18.55
N ASN A 340 19.78 -0.09 -17.65
CA ASN A 340 20.16 -1.48 -17.93
C ASN A 340 19.07 -2.48 -17.54
N GLU A 341 17.79 -2.10 -17.68
CA GLU A 341 16.63 -2.98 -17.49
C GLU A 341 16.73 -4.20 -18.40
N ILE A 342 16.52 -5.39 -17.83
CA ILE A 342 16.50 -6.66 -18.57
C ILE A 342 15.20 -7.38 -18.24
N VAL A 343 14.54 -7.94 -19.26
CA VAL A 343 13.36 -8.80 -19.12
C VAL A 343 13.58 -10.07 -19.92
N VAL A 344 13.69 -11.20 -19.24
CA VAL A 344 13.88 -12.53 -19.87
C VAL A 344 12.66 -13.38 -19.59
N ARG A 345 12.13 -14.04 -20.61
CA ARG A 345 10.95 -14.90 -20.52
C ARG A 345 11.33 -16.31 -20.97
N GLY A 346 10.77 -17.31 -20.32
CA GLY A 346 10.96 -18.70 -20.68
C GLY A 346 10.78 -19.64 -19.50
N GLN A 347 11.20 -20.87 -19.71
CA GLN A 347 11.26 -21.89 -18.66
C GLN A 347 12.58 -21.80 -17.90
N ALA A 348 12.68 -22.53 -16.79
CA ALA A 348 13.84 -22.48 -15.90
C ALA A 348 15.17 -22.74 -16.64
N ASP A 349 15.20 -23.67 -17.60
CA ASP A 349 16.41 -23.98 -18.37
C ASP A 349 16.86 -22.79 -19.25
N THR A 350 15.95 -22.19 -20.00
CA THR A 350 16.22 -21.01 -20.84
C THR A 350 16.72 -19.83 -20.00
N LEU A 351 16.06 -19.57 -18.86
CA LEU A 351 16.44 -18.49 -17.95
C LEU A 351 17.82 -18.74 -17.34
N ARG A 352 18.08 -19.99 -16.92
CA ARG A 352 19.38 -20.40 -16.38
C ARG A 352 20.50 -20.23 -17.39
N GLN A 353 20.31 -20.68 -18.63
CA GLN A 353 21.30 -20.51 -19.68
C GLN A 353 21.61 -19.04 -19.91
N HIS A 354 20.58 -18.19 -20.02
CA HIS A 354 20.75 -16.75 -20.22
C HIS A 354 21.64 -16.10 -19.15
N PHE A 355 21.39 -16.37 -17.86
CA PHE A 355 22.17 -15.75 -16.78
C PHE A 355 23.53 -16.42 -16.55
N ARG A 356 23.71 -17.68 -16.96
CA ARG A 356 25.00 -18.37 -16.88
C ARG A 356 26.00 -17.85 -17.91
N ASP A 357 25.52 -17.44 -19.07
CA ASP A 357 26.35 -16.95 -20.18
C ASP A 357 26.78 -15.48 -19.98
N GLN A 358 26.35 -14.81 -18.90
CA GLN A 358 26.78 -13.46 -18.55
C GLN A 358 28.10 -13.46 -17.77
N ASP A 359 28.96 -12.47 -18.02
CA ASP A 359 30.23 -12.29 -17.29
C ASP A 359 30.04 -12.16 -15.77
N ALA A 360 28.92 -11.56 -15.34
CA ALA A 360 28.53 -11.52 -13.94
C ALA A 360 27.02 -11.29 -13.79
N VAL A 361 26.37 -12.11 -12.95
CA VAL A 361 24.98 -11.88 -12.52
C VAL A 361 24.96 -10.75 -11.49
N ARG A 362 24.44 -9.58 -11.87
CA ARG A 362 24.37 -8.37 -11.02
C ARG A 362 23.02 -7.70 -11.16
N GLY A 363 22.64 -6.96 -10.13
CA GLY A 363 21.40 -6.17 -10.09
C GLY A 363 20.36 -6.74 -9.13
N GLU A 364 19.15 -6.21 -9.25
CA GLU A 364 17.99 -6.55 -8.41
C GLU A 364 16.99 -7.37 -9.23
N PHE A 365 16.64 -8.57 -8.76
CA PHE A 365 15.83 -9.52 -9.53
C PHE A 365 14.42 -9.67 -8.96
N THR A 366 13.43 -9.58 -9.83
CA THR A 366 12.06 -10.02 -9.57
C THR A 366 11.72 -11.16 -10.51
N LEU A 367 11.28 -12.29 -9.94
CA LEU A 367 10.86 -13.48 -10.67
C LEU A 367 9.33 -13.55 -10.62
N VAL A 368 8.70 -13.67 -11.78
CA VAL A 368 7.28 -13.91 -11.95
C VAL A 368 7.11 -15.32 -12.48
N ILE A 369 6.53 -16.19 -11.67
CA ILE A 369 6.33 -17.62 -11.95
C ILE A 369 4.86 -17.82 -12.28
N GLY A 370 4.55 -18.36 -13.46
CA GLY A 370 3.17 -18.59 -13.89
C GLY A 370 2.41 -19.53 -12.95
N LYS A 371 1.09 -19.59 -13.10
CA LYS A 371 0.25 -20.57 -12.37
C LYS A 371 0.49 -22.00 -12.83
N ALA A 372 0.06 -22.98 -12.03
CA ALA A 372 0.07 -24.38 -12.41
C ALA A 372 -0.71 -24.61 -13.71
N PRO A 373 -0.20 -25.46 -14.62
CA PRO A 373 -0.96 -25.83 -15.81
C PRO A 373 -2.29 -26.47 -15.37
N PRO A 374 -3.37 -26.27 -16.13
CA PRO A 374 -4.65 -26.89 -15.83
C PRO A 374 -4.44 -28.39 -15.68
N ARG A 375 -4.84 -28.93 -14.52
CA ARG A 375 -4.75 -30.37 -14.25
C ARG A 375 -5.65 -31.07 -15.26
N GLN A 376 -5.09 -31.93 -16.09
CA GLN A 376 -5.90 -32.72 -17.03
C GLN A 376 -6.83 -33.64 -16.21
N GLU A 377 -8.14 -33.35 -16.23
CA GLU A 377 -9.16 -34.09 -15.46
C GLU A 377 -9.20 -35.60 -15.79
N ASN A 378 -8.70 -35.99 -16.98
CA ASN A 378 -8.68 -37.37 -17.44
C ASN A 378 -7.55 -38.21 -16.80
N ALA A 379 -6.41 -37.60 -16.47
CA ALA A 379 -5.29 -38.32 -15.84
C ALA A 379 -5.61 -38.74 -14.39
N THR A 380 -6.46 -37.96 -13.70
CA THR A 380 -6.85 -38.25 -12.32
C THR A 380 -7.73 -39.49 -12.17
N GLY A 381 -8.49 -39.91 -13.19
CA GLY A 381 -9.30 -41.12 -13.12
C GLY A 381 -8.43 -42.37 -13.09
N GLU A 382 -7.57 -42.53 -14.09
CA GLU A 382 -6.71 -43.71 -14.24
C GLU A 382 -5.62 -43.80 -13.17
N GLU A 383 -4.98 -42.69 -12.80
CA GLU A 383 -3.93 -42.68 -11.79
C GLU A 383 -4.49 -42.93 -10.38
N GLN A 384 -5.68 -42.38 -10.10
CA GLN A 384 -6.40 -42.69 -8.88
C GLN A 384 -6.84 -44.15 -8.85
N ASP A 385 -7.34 -44.69 -9.96
CA ASP A 385 -7.74 -46.09 -10.05
C ASP A 385 -6.54 -47.02 -9.89
N ARG A 386 -5.35 -46.66 -10.41
CA ARG A 386 -4.09 -47.38 -10.15
C ARG A 386 -3.71 -47.37 -8.66
N LEU A 387 -3.72 -46.20 -8.02
CA LEU A 387 -3.41 -46.08 -6.59
C LEU A 387 -4.41 -46.87 -5.71
N LEU A 388 -5.70 -46.78 -6.02
CA LEU A 388 -6.74 -47.53 -5.32
C LEU A 388 -6.57 -49.04 -5.51
N THR A 389 -6.17 -49.47 -6.70
CA THR A 389 -5.88 -50.88 -7.02
C THR A 389 -4.69 -51.38 -6.20
N GLU A 390 -3.63 -50.58 -6.06
CA GLU A 390 -2.45 -50.95 -5.26
C GLU A 390 -2.76 -51.01 -3.77
N LEU A 391 -3.55 -50.07 -3.25
CA LEU A 391 -4.03 -50.10 -1.86
C LEU A 391 -4.93 -51.32 -1.59
N LEU A 392 -5.75 -51.72 -2.56
CA LEU A 392 -6.55 -52.95 -2.46
C LEU A 392 -5.66 -54.20 -2.45
N ARG A 393 -4.60 -54.23 -3.27
CA ARG A 393 -3.61 -55.32 -3.28
C ARG A 393 -2.81 -55.43 -1.99
N SER A 394 -2.45 -54.30 -1.37
CA SER A 394 -1.74 -54.27 -0.09
C SER A 394 -2.62 -54.65 1.12
N GLY A 395 -3.88 -55.00 0.88
CA GLY A 395 -4.79 -55.52 1.91
C GLY A 395 -5.58 -54.43 2.65
N CYS A 396 -5.59 -53.18 2.17
CA CYS A 396 -6.39 -52.13 2.79
C CYS A 396 -7.89 -52.50 2.72
N PRO A 397 -8.64 -52.43 3.84
CA PRO A 397 -10.05 -52.80 3.83
C PRO A 397 -10.89 -51.88 2.92
N LEU A 398 -11.75 -52.49 2.10
CA LEU A 398 -12.73 -51.79 1.23
C LEU A 398 -13.57 -50.75 1.98
N LYS A 399 -13.92 -51.04 3.24
CA LYS A 399 -14.69 -50.13 4.10
C LYS A 399 -13.94 -48.83 4.42
N THR A 400 -12.61 -48.91 4.56
CA THR A 400 -11.72 -47.78 4.85
C THR A 400 -11.51 -46.93 3.60
N LEU A 401 -11.21 -47.57 2.47
CA LEU A 401 -11.03 -46.88 1.19
C LEU A 401 -12.33 -46.21 0.70
N SER A 402 -13.48 -46.88 0.83
CA SER A 402 -14.77 -46.31 0.45
C SER A 402 -15.15 -45.08 1.29
N GLN A 403 -14.80 -45.09 2.58
CA GLN A 403 -15.03 -43.96 3.47
C GLN A 403 -14.09 -42.78 3.13
N ALA A 404 -12.82 -43.06 2.85
CA ALA A 404 -11.86 -42.04 2.43
C ALA A 404 -12.26 -41.40 1.08
N LEU A 405 -12.70 -42.20 0.11
CA LEU A 405 -13.19 -41.70 -1.19
C LEU A 405 -14.46 -40.87 -1.07
N ALA A 406 -15.42 -41.30 -0.25
CA ALA A 406 -16.66 -40.54 -0.03
C ALA A 406 -16.38 -39.15 0.55
N VAL A 407 -15.40 -39.04 1.46
CA VAL A 407 -15.00 -37.76 2.07
C VAL A 407 -14.19 -36.90 1.10
N THR A 408 -13.20 -37.47 0.43
CA THR A 408 -12.27 -36.71 -0.42
C THR A 408 -12.88 -36.29 -1.76
N GLN A 409 -13.86 -37.04 -2.28
CA GLN A 409 -14.49 -36.77 -3.58
C GLN A 409 -15.94 -36.29 -3.48
N GLY A 410 -16.51 -36.25 -2.27
CA GLY A 410 -17.90 -35.83 -2.07
C GLY A 410 -18.95 -36.75 -2.70
N ILE A 411 -18.60 -38.00 -3.03
CA ILE A 411 -19.53 -38.98 -3.61
C ILE A 411 -20.22 -39.83 -2.52
N PRO A 412 -21.48 -40.28 -2.73
CA PRO A 412 -22.15 -41.19 -1.80
C PRO A 412 -21.32 -42.44 -1.51
N ARG A 413 -21.28 -42.87 -0.25
CA ARG A 413 -20.50 -44.05 0.19
C ARG A 413 -20.81 -45.31 -0.61
N ARG A 414 -22.06 -45.47 -1.04
CA ARG A 414 -22.50 -46.57 -1.92
C ARG A 414 -21.81 -46.51 -3.28
N GLN A 415 -21.74 -45.34 -3.91
CA GLN A 415 -21.07 -45.12 -5.19
C GLN A 415 -19.55 -45.34 -5.08
N ALA A 416 -18.93 -44.86 -4.00
CA ALA A 416 -17.52 -45.12 -3.71
C ALA A 416 -17.22 -46.62 -3.53
N PHE A 417 -18.12 -47.34 -2.85
CA PHE A 417 -18.00 -48.78 -2.64
C PHE A 417 -18.16 -49.58 -3.94
N GLU A 418 -19.13 -49.23 -4.78
CA GLU A 418 -19.36 -49.85 -6.10
C GLU A 418 -18.14 -49.65 -7.02
N ARG A 419 -17.55 -48.44 -7.06
CA ARG A 419 -16.31 -48.17 -7.82
C ARG A 419 -15.13 -49.03 -7.35
N LEU A 420 -14.92 -49.15 -6.04
CA LEU A 420 -13.85 -50.00 -5.49
C LEU A 420 -14.09 -51.49 -5.73
N LEU A 421 -15.34 -51.93 -5.74
CA LEU A 421 -15.71 -53.31 -6.04
C LEU A 421 -15.41 -53.65 -7.51
N ALA A 422 -15.70 -52.73 -8.43
CA ALA A 422 -15.36 -52.87 -9.85
C ALA A 422 -13.84 -52.99 -10.06
N LEU A 423 -13.05 -52.15 -9.39
CA LEU A 423 -11.58 -52.21 -9.44
C LEU A 423 -11.03 -53.52 -8.86
N LYS A 424 -11.60 -54.00 -7.74
CA LYS A 424 -11.24 -55.30 -7.14
C LYS A 424 -11.61 -56.49 -8.02
N GLY A 425 -12.75 -56.42 -8.72
CA GLY A 425 -13.20 -57.43 -9.67
C GLY A 425 -12.27 -57.52 -10.90
N ALA A 426 -11.86 -56.37 -11.44
CA ALA A 426 -10.93 -56.30 -12.57
C ALA A 426 -9.57 -56.96 -12.24
N THR A 427 -9.06 -56.83 -11.02
CA THR A 427 -7.82 -57.48 -10.57
C THR A 427 -7.85 -59.00 -10.42
N ARG A 428 -9.03 -59.63 -10.24
CA ARG A 428 -9.19 -61.10 -10.17
C ARG A 428 -9.21 -61.75 -11.55
N SER A 429 -9.70 -61.02 -12.57
CA SER A 429 -9.79 -61.54 -13.94
C SER A 429 -8.44 -61.71 -14.65
N SER A 430 -7.35 -61.16 -14.11
CA SER A 430 -6.00 -61.25 -14.70
C SER A 430 -5.09 -62.31 -14.07
N SER A 431 -5.49 -62.97 -12.97
CA SER A 431 -4.63 -63.90 -12.22
C SER A 431 -5.14 -65.34 -12.11
N ASP A 432 -6.41 -65.60 -12.45
CA ASP A 432 -7.06 -66.90 -12.17
C ASP A 432 -7.40 -67.69 -13.46
N ALA A 433 -6.71 -67.42 -14.57
CA ALA A 433 -6.93 -68.10 -15.86
C ALA A 433 -5.97 -69.28 -16.13
N GLU A 434 -5.11 -69.65 -15.18
CA GLU A 434 -4.31 -70.87 -15.23
C GLU A 434 -4.51 -71.62 -13.91
N PHE A 435 -4.77 -72.93 -13.99
CA PHE A 435 -5.10 -73.89 -12.93
C PHE A 435 -6.59 -74.07 -12.60
N ASP A 436 -7.31 -74.78 -13.48
CA ASP A 436 -8.04 -75.98 -13.05
C ASP A 436 -8.41 -76.85 -14.27
N ASP A 437 -7.52 -77.77 -14.64
CA ASP A 437 -7.84 -78.92 -15.51
C ASP A 437 -6.97 -80.11 -15.10
N GLN A 438 -7.32 -80.73 -13.96
CA GLN A 438 -6.91 -82.08 -13.58
C GLN A 438 -7.73 -82.54 -12.37
N ASP A 439 -8.88 -83.16 -12.63
CA ASP A 439 -9.21 -84.48 -12.08
C ASP A 439 -10.54 -84.99 -12.66
N LEU A 440 -10.40 -85.81 -13.71
CA LEU A 440 -11.40 -86.75 -14.21
C LEU A 440 -11.24 -88.07 -13.45
N SER A 441 -12.17 -88.38 -12.53
CA SER A 441 -12.80 -89.70 -12.35
C SER A 441 -13.85 -89.68 -11.24
#